data_AF-A0A517MV94-F1
#
_entry.id   AF-A0A517MV94-F1
#
_cell.length_a   1.000
_cell.length_b   1.000
_cell.length_c   1.000
_cell.angle_alpha   90.00
_cell.angle_beta   90.00
_cell.angle_gamma   90.00
#
_symmetry.space_group_name_H-M   'P 1'
#
loop_
_entity.id
_entity.type
_entity.pdbx_description
1 polymer ?
#
loop_
_entity_poly.entity_id
_entity_poly.type
_entity_poly.pdbx_seq_one_letter_code
_entity_poly.pdbx_strand_id
1 'polypeptide(L)'
;MANKQRDPVKEAAWRKALHQFAASGLSVREFCRREQLAESAFYAWRRTISDRDKGVDTQPAFVPAVINGAADRDEPLVLMLGSGLELQLPQSLPTERVAQLVQALQSRGGS
;
A
#
# COMPACT_ATOMS: atom_id res chain seq x y z
N MET A 1 -23.81 25.59 19.26
CA MET A 1 -24.49 24.35 19.66
C MET A 1 -24.04 23.24 18.71
N ALA A 2 -23.20 22.30 19.14
CA ALA A 2 -22.74 21.22 18.26
C ALA A 2 -22.52 19.92 19.07
N ASN A 3 -23.59 19.45 19.71
CA ASN A 3 -23.60 18.09 20.27
C ASN A 3 -23.85 17.09 19.14
N LYS A 4 -22.91 17.00 18.20
CA LYS A 4 -22.95 16.01 17.12
C LYS A 4 -22.37 14.74 17.73
N GLN A 5 -23.25 13.95 18.35
CA GLN A 5 -22.93 12.66 18.94
C GLN A 5 -21.93 11.94 18.03
N ARG A 6 -20.74 11.73 18.57
CA ARG A 6 -19.73 10.90 17.93
C ARG A 6 -20.30 9.49 18.00
N ASP A 7 -20.71 8.95 16.86
CA ASP A 7 -21.05 7.53 16.73
C ASP A 7 -19.78 6.79 16.32
N PRO A 8 -18.94 6.32 17.28
CA PRO A 8 -17.67 5.66 16.96
C PRO A 8 -17.89 4.39 16.11
N VAL A 9 -19.01 3.70 16.32
CA VAL A 9 -19.39 2.50 15.55
C VAL A 9 -19.63 2.85 14.08
N LYS A 10 -20.35 3.95 13.84
CA LYS A 10 -20.65 4.42 12.48
C LYS A 10 -19.38 4.90 11.78
N GLU A 11 -18.53 5.64 12.49
CA GLU A 11 -17.23 6.06 11.96
C GLU A 11 -16.33 4.88 11.61
N ALA A 12 -16.23 3.87 12.46
CA ALA A 12 -15.45 2.67 12.18
C ALA A 12 -15.95 1.93 10.92
N ALA A 13 -17.27 1.81 10.76
CA ALA A 13 -17.86 1.24 9.55
C ALA A 13 -17.51 2.05 8.29
N TRP A 14 -17.56 3.38 8.35
CA TRP A 14 -17.20 4.25 7.23
C TRP A 14 -15.70 4.24 6.94
N ARG A 15 -14.84 4.18 7.95
CA ARG A 15 -13.39 4.00 7.77
C ARG A 15 -13.09 2.68 7.06
N LYS A 16 -13.74 1.58 7.47
CA LYS A 16 -13.62 0.28 6.79
C LYS A 16 -14.10 0.36 5.34
N ALA A 17 -15.23 1.00 5.07
CA ALA A 17 -15.74 1.19 3.71
C ALA A 17 -14.76 2.00 2.83
N LEU A 18 -14.21 3.10 3.34
CA LEU A 18 -13.21 3.90 2.62
C LEU A 18 -11.91 3.14 2.36
N HIS A 19 -11.48 2.29 3.30
CA HIS A 19 -10.31 1.43 3.11
C HIS A 19 -10.56 0.36 2.03
N GLN A 20 -11.72 -0.29 2.06
CA GLN A 20 -12.13 -1.24 1.03
C GLN A 20 -12.26 -0.58 -0.35
N PHE A 21 -12.73 0.67 -0.41
CA PHE A 21 -12.74 1.46 -1.64
C PHE A 21 -11.33 1.68 -2.19
N ALA A 22 -10.40 2.13 -1.34
CA ALA A 22 -9.01 2.37 -1.73
C ALA A 22 -8.32 1.10 -2.24
N ALA A 23 -8.58 -0.05 -1.60
CA ALA A 23 -8.07 -1.35 -2.03
C ALA A 23 -8.74 -1.90 -3.30
N SER A 24 -9.99 -1.53 -3.56
CA SER A 24 -10.75 -2.04 -4.71
C SER A 24 -10.31 -1.43 -6.04
N GLY A 25 -9.69 -0.25 -6.06
CA GLY A 25 -9.30 0.45 -7.29
C GLY A 25 -10.48 0.85 -8.20
N LEU A 26 -11.72 0.77 -7.69
CA LEU A 26 -12.94 1.08 -8.42
C LEU A 26 -13.23 2.59 -8.39
N SER A 27 -14.04 3.06 -9.34
CA SER A 27 -14.59 4.42 -9.28
C SER A 27 -15.61 4.53 -8.13
N VAL A 28 -15.73 5.71 -7.52
CA VAL A 28 -16.65 5.97 -6.38
C VAL A 28 -18.07 5.50 -6.67
N ARG A 29 -18.57 5.79 -7.89
CA ARG A 29 -19.89 5.36 -8.36
C ARG A 29 -20.09 3.85 -8.36
N GLU A 30 -19.10 3.12 -8.87
CA GLU A 30 -19.16 1.67 -8.98
C GLU A 30 -19.08 1.02 -7.59
N PHE A 31 -18.23 1.57 -6.72
CA PHE A 31 -18.15 1.12 -5.34
C PHE A 31 -19.44 1.41 -4.56
N CYS A 32 -20.00 2.61 -4.71
CA CYS A 32 -21.28 2.96 -4.07
C CYS A 32 -22.43 2.08 -4.55
N ARG A 33 -22.45 1.73 -5.85
CA ARG A 33 -23.43 0.79 -6.39
C ARG A 33 -23.26 -0.61 -5.81
N ARG A 34 -22.03 -1.12 -5.76
CA ARG A 34 -21.72 -2.48 -5.26
C ARG A 34 -22.02 -2.65 -3.78
N GLU A 35 -21.64 -1.67 -2.96
CA GLU A 35 -21.83 -1.70 -1.50
C GLU A 35 -23.20 -1.13 -1.06
N GLN A 36 -24.06 -0.77 -2.01
CA GLN A 36 -25.35 -0.09 -1.78
C GLN A 36 -25.24 1.15 -0.88
N LEU A 37 -24.15 1.90 -1.05
CA LEU A 37 -23.88 3.14 -0.32
C LEU A 37 -24.39 4.34 -1.11
N ALA A 38 -24.90 5.34 -0.41
CA ALA A 38 -25.23 6.62 -1.02
C ALA A 38 -23.94 7.39 -1.35
N GLU A 39 -23.78 7.83 -2.60
CA GLU A 39 -22.63 8.65 -3.04
C GLU A 39 -22.48 9.91 -2.19
N SER A 40 -23.60 10.56 -1.86
CA SER A 40 -23.62 11.75 -1.00
C SER A 40 -23.09 11.46 0.41
N ALA A 41 -23.46 10.31 0.99
CA ALA A 41 -22.94 9.87 2.28
C ALA A 41 -21.45 9.55 2.19
N PHE A 42 -21.00 8.93 1.10
CA PHE A 42 -19.58 8.63 0.87
C PHE A 42 -18.72 9.89 0.88
N TYR A 43 -19.09 10.93 0.11
CA TYR A 43 -18.35 12.19 0.10
C TYR A 43 -18.40 12.92 1.45
N ALA A 44 -19.55 12.92 2.12
CA ALA A 44 -19.71 13.53 3.44
C ALA A 44 -18.83 12.86 4.49
N TRP A 45 -18.77 11.52 4.51
CA TRP A 45 -17.95 10.75 5.44
C TRP A 45 -16.46 10.83 5.11
N ARG A 46 -16.09 10.83 3.83
CA ARG A 46 -14.70 11.08 3.41
C ARG A 46 -14.20 12.42 3.95
N ARG A 47 -14.97 13.49 3.76
CA ARG A 47 -14.61 14.82 4.30
C ARG A 47 -14.57 14.84 5.81
N THR A 48 -15.56 14.24 6.47
CA THR A 48 -15.64 14.19 7.94
C THR A 48 -14.45 13.43 8.54
N ILE A 49 -14.06 12.30 7.94
CA ILE A 49 -12.92 11.50 8.41
C ILE A 49 -11.61 12.23 8.13
N SER A 50 -11.43 12.84 6.95
CA SER A 50 -10.22 13.61 6.64
C SER A 50 -10.06 14.86 7.52
N ASP A 51 -11.16 15.55 7.87
CA ASP A 51 -11.15 16.69 8.79
C ASP A 51 -10.78 16.26 10.22
N ARG A 52 -11.31 15.11 10.66
CA ARG A 52 -11.00 14.53 11.97
C ARG A 52 -9.57 14.02 12.06
N ASP A 53 -9.04 13.42 11.00
CA ASP A 53 -7.65 12.96 10.93
C ASP A 53 -6.67 14.14 11.06
N LYS A 54 -6.99 15.28 10.44
CA LYS A 54 -6.24 16.54 10.57
C LYS A 54 -6.34 17.17 11.96
N GLY A 55 -7.42 16.91 12.70
CA GLY A 55 -7.65 17.44 14.05
C GLY A 55 -7.02 16.62 15.19
N VAL A 56 -6.39 15.48 14.90
CA VAL A 56 -5.70 14.62 15.88
C VAL A 56 -4.21 14.99 16.04
N ASP A 57 -3.78 16.09 15.43
CA ASP A 57 -2.44 16.68 15.62
C ASP A 57 -2.33 17.47 16.95
N THR A 58 -2.85 16.95 18.06
CA THR A 58 -2.45 17.35 19.43
C THR A 58 -2.80 16.23 20.41
N GLN A 59 -2.24 15.04 20.16
CA GLN A 59 -1.72 14.10 21.16
C GLN A 59 -1.41 12.80 20.41
N PRO A 60 -0.13 12.36 20.35
CA PRO A 60 0.20 11.08 19.75
C PRO A 60 -0.24 9.97 20.71
N ALA A 61 -1.52 9.59 20.65
CA ALA A 61 -1.90 8.26 21.07
C ALA A 61 -1.26 7.32 20.06
N PHE A 62 -0.36 6.45 20.51
CA PHE A 62 0.34 5.46 19.70
C PHE A 62 -0.66 4.69 18.83
N VAL A 63 -0.86 5.17 17.60
CA VAL A 63 -1.42 4.40 16.52
C VAL A 63 -0.26 3.59 15.96
N PRO A 64 -0.37 2.25 15.85
CA PRO A 64 0.57 1.53 15.02
C PRO A 64 0.41 2.11 13.62
N ALA A 65 1.40 2.91 13.21
CA ALA A 65 1.56 3.27 11.82
C ALA A 65 1.72 1.94 11.09
N VAL A 66 0.66 1.49 10.41
CA VAL A 66 0.79 0.44 9.42
C VAL A 66 1.63 1.08 8.34
N ILE A 67 2.94 0.86 8.43
CA ILE A 67 3.86 1.01 7.33
C ILE A 67 3.36 -0.06 6.35
N ASN A 68 2.36 0.27 5.53
CA ASN A 68 2.18 -0.39 4.25
C ASN A 68 3.54 -0.24 3.59
N GLY A 69 4.28 -1.34 3.53
CA GLY A 69 5.68 -1.37 3.16
C GLY A 69 5.96 -0.48 1.95
N ALA A 70 6.45 0.73 2.23
CA ALA A 70 7.63 1.24 1.56
C ALA A 70 8.90 0.61 2.19
N ALA A 71 8.74 -0.49 2.94
CA ALA A 71 9.79 -1.46 3.13
C ALA A 71 9.89 -2.23 1.82
N ASP A 72 10.89 -1.86 1.02
CA ASP A 72 11.49 -2.77 0.05
C ASP A 72 10.45 -3.38 -0.90
N ARG A 73 9.96 -2.59 -1.87
CA ARG A 73 9.54 -3.22 -3.14
C ARG A 73 10.80 -3.69 -3.85
N ASP A 74 11.60 -4.53 -3.20
CA ASP A 74 12.69 -5.22 -3.85
C ASP A 74 12.05 -6.33 -4.70
N GLU A 75 11.44 -5.89 -5.80
CA GLU A 75 10.86 -6.78 -6.78
C GLU A 75 12.05 -7.47 -7.46
N PRO A 76 12.22 -8.79 -7.26
CA PRO A 76 13.43 -9.45 -7.70
C PRO A 76 13.49 -9.43 -9.22
N LEU A 77 14.58 -8.90 -9.77
CA LEU A 77 14.85 -8.98 -11.19
C LEU A 77 15.16 -10.44 -11.53
N VAL A 78 14.28 -11.04 -12.33
CA VAL A 78 14.46 -12.42 -12.81
C VAL A 78 15.19 -12.39 -14.16
N LEU A 79 16.37 -13.00 -14.21
CA LEU A 79 17.17 -13.16 -15.44
C LEU A 79 17.23 -14.64 -15.82
N MET A 80 16.85 -14.94 -17.06
CA MET A 80 17.00 -16.28 -17.64
C MET A 80 18.36 -16.39 -18.33
N LEU A 81 19.24 -17.23 -17.79
CA LEU A 81 20.55 -17.50 -18.39
C LEU A 81 20.39 -18.48 -19.56
N GLY A 82 21.23 -18.35 -20.59
CA GLY A 82 21.21 -19.24 -21.77
C GLY A 82 21.46 -20.72 -21.46
N SER A 83 21.88 -21.05 -20.24
CA SER A 83 22.02 -22.40 -19.70
C SER A 83 20.73 -22.98 -19.09
N GLY A 84 19.61 -22.24 -19.12
CA GLY A 84 18.33 -22.63 -18.52
C GLY A 84 18.23 -22.40 -17.01
N LEU A 85 19.21 -21.73 -16.41
CA LEU A 85 19.19 -21.33 -15.00
C LEU A 85 18.45 -20.00 -14.83
N GLU A 86 17.60 -19.93 -13.81
CA GLU A 86 16.91 -18.71 -13.42
C GLU A 86 17.68 -18.03 -12.28
N LEU A 87 18.01 -16.76 -12.48
CA LEU A 87 18.70 -15.95 -11.48
C LEU A 87 17.76 -14.87 -10.97
N GLN A 88 17.43 -14.92 -9.68
CA GLN A 88 16.61 -13.92 -9.01
C GLN A 88 17.53 -12.97 -8.24
N LEU A 89 17.49 -11.68 -8.59
CA LEU A 89 18.35 -10.66 -8.00
C LEU A 89 17.53 -9.61 -7.28
N PRO A 90 17.88 -9.25 -6.03
CA PRO A 90 17.27 -8.11 -5.42
C PRO A 90 17.59 -6.81 -6.18
N GLN A 91 16.60 -5.94 -6.43
CA GLN A 91 16.81 -4.69 -7.19
C GLN A 91 17.62 -3.63 -6.41
N SER A 92 17.75 -3.76 -5.09
CA SER A 92 18.65 -2.96 -4.25
C SER A 92 20.11 -3.46 -4.29
N LEU A 93 20.47 -4.34 -5.23
CA LEU A 93 21.84 -4.84 -5.33
C LEU A 93 22.82 -3.70 -5.67
N PRO A 94 23.86 -3.47 -4.85
CA PRO A 94 24.91 -2.52 -5.18
C PRO A 94 25.73 -3.03 -6.38
N THR A 95 26.17 -2.11 -7.23
CA THR A 95 26.89 -2.40 -8.49
C THR A 95 28.10 -3.31 -8.31
N GLU A 96 28.81 -3.21 -7.18
CA GLU A 96 29.96 -4.07 -6.85
C GLU A 96 29.57 -5.54 -6.70
N ARG A 97 28.41 -5.83 -6.10
CA ARG A 97 27.90 -7.18 -5.95
C ARG A 97 27.39 -7.74 -7.28
N VAL A 98 26.80 -6.89 -8.12
CA VAL A 98 26.41 -7.25 -9.50
C VAL A 98 27.65 -7.67 -10.30
N ALA A 99 28.74 -6.88 -10.23
CA ALA A 99 29.98 -7.18 -10.93
C ALA A 99 30.61 -8.52 -10.48
N GLN A 100 30.60 -8.81 -9.17
CA GLN A 100 31.08 -10.09 -8.63
C GLN A 100 30.25 -11.28 -9.14
N LEU A 101 28.92 -11.13 -9.22
CA LEU A 101 28.02 -12.16 -9.72
C LEU A 101 28.28 -12.45 -11.22
N VAL A 102 28.42 -11.40 -12.02
CA VAL A 102 28.75 -11.51 -13.44
C VAL A 102 30.10 -12.21 -13.63
N GLN A 103 31.13 -11.86 -12.86
CA GLN A 103 32.43 -12.52 -12.92
C GLN A 103 32.34 -14.01 -12.52
N ALA A 104 31.61 -14.34 -11.46
CA ALA A 104 31.45 -15.73 -11.02
C ALA A 104 30.74 -16.60 -12.07
N LEU A 105 29.74 -16.04 -12.77
CA LEU A 105 29.05 -16.73 -13.86
C LEU A 105 29.95 -16.92 -15.08
N GLN A 106 30.74 -15.91 -15.45
CA GLN A 106 31.71 -16.02 -16.55
C GLN A 106 32.82 -17.05 -16.27
N SER A 107 33.27 -17.13 -15.01
CA SER A 107 34.30 -18.09 -14.57
C SER A 107 33.84 -19.55 -14.72
N ARG A 108 32.54 -19.81 -14.63
CA ARG A 108 31.95 -21.15 -14.78
C ARG A 108 31.63 -21.54 -16.23
N GLY A 109 31.46 -20.56 -17.12
CA GLY A 109 31.18 -20.79 -18.54
C GLY A 109 32.44 -20.91 -19.41
N GLY A 110 33.64 -20.82 -18.83
CA GLY A 110 34.92 -20.78 -19.53
C GLY A 110 35.83 -21.97 -19.27
N SER A 111 35.30 -23.16 -18.95
CA SER A 111 36.08 -24.39 -18.86
C SER A 111 35.51 -25.51 -19.71
#